data_AF-A0A8J2JJ97-F1
#
_entry.id   AF-A0A8J2JJ97-F1
#
_cell.length_a   1.000
_cell.length_b   1.000
_cell.length_c   1.000
_cell.angle_alpha   90.00
_cell.angle_beta   90.00
_cell.angle_gamma   90.00
#
_symmetry.space_group_name_H-M   'P 1'
#
loop_
_entity.id
_entity.type
_entity.pdbx_description
1 polymer ?
#
loop_
_entity_poly.entity_id
_entity_poly.type
_entity_poly.pdbx_seq_one_letter_code
_entity_poly.pdbx_strand_id
1 'polypeptide(L)'
;ERDNEIDKDVNRLEGDEHQRVIDKPVQPEKKTTYDPNGPGELGKPFKAPKNLTAAQKKLVSDGWQNNAFNQYASDKISVRRRLPDPRDDCFIK
;
A
#
# COMPACT_ATOMS: atom_id res chain seq x y z
N GLU A 1 -41.45 30.59 -30.53
CA GLU A 1 -42.27 29.52 -29.94
C GLU A 1 -41.36 28.41 -29.43
N ARG A 2 -41.58 28.05 -28.16
CA ARG A 2 -41.13 26.85 -27.44
C ARG A 2 -39.70 26.82 -26.90
N ASP A 3 -39.63 27.29 -25.66
CA ASP A 3 -38.94 26.61 -24.56
C ASP A 3 -39.09 25.08 -24.60
N ASN A 4 -38.01 24.38 -24.27
CA ASN A 4 -37.95 23.02 -23.68
C ASN A 4 -36.45 22.75 -23.46
N GLU A 5 -35.87 23.07 -22.30
CA GLU A 5 -35.82 22.17 -21.13
C GLU A 5 -35.20 20.82 -21.51
N ILE A 6 -33.91 20.63 -21.20
CA ILE A 6 -33.32 19.44 -20.56
C ILE A 6 -32.02 19.93 -19.92
N ASP A 7 -32.13 20.46 -18.71
CA ASP A 7 -31.12 20.22 -17.68
C ASP A 7 -31.37 18.82 -17.11
N LYS A 8 -30.30 18.19 -16.63
CA LYS A 8 -30.22 16.90 -15.89
C LYS A 8 -30.00 15.68 -16.76
N ASP A 9 -28.74 15.23 -16.80
CA ASP A 9 -28.32 13.86 -16.44
C ASP A 9 -26.93 13.53 -17.01
N VAL A 10 -25.92 14.35 -16.71
CA VAL A 10 -24.50 13.91 -16.80
C VAL A 10 -24.11 13.35 -15.43
N ASN A 11 -24.80 12.29 -15.00
CA ASN A 11 -24.38 11.38 -13.93
C ASN A 11 -25.41 10.23 -13.80
N ARG A 12 -25.32 9.20 -14.65
CA ARG A 12 -25.77 7.85 -14.29
C ARG A 12 -25.17 6.77 -15.19
N LEU A 13 -23.86 6.56 -15.06
CA LEU A 13 -23.29 5.22 -15.25
C LEU A 13 -22.67 4.79 -13.91
N GLU A 14 -23.52 4.71 -12.88
CA GLU A 14 -23.29 3.76 -11.80
C GLU A 14 -23.57 2.38 -12.39
N GLY A 15 -22.50 1.72 -12.81
CA GLY A 15 -22.50 0.34 -13.28
C GLY A 15 -21.35 -0.38 -12.61
N ASP A 16 -21.55 -0.73 -11.34
CA ASP A 16 -20.94 -1.84 -10.60
C ASP A 16 -19.70 -2.51 -11.22
N GLU A 17 -18.52 -1.89 -11.07
CA GLU A 17 -17.23 -2.55 -11.33
C GLU A 17 -16.80 -3.47 -10.17
N HIS A 18 -17.73 -3.85 -9.28
CA HIS A 18 -17.52 -4.88 -8.26
C HIS A 18 -17.58 -6.30 -8.83
N GLN A 19 -17.43 -6.47 -10.14
CA GLN A 19 -17.30 -7.77 -10.79
C GLN A 19 -15.91 -8.38 -10.50
N ARG A 20 -15.78 -8.91 -9.28
CA ARG A 20 -15.29 -10.27 -9.05
C ARG A 20 -14.06 -10.67 -9.87
N VAL A 21 -12.90 -10.19 -9.43
CA VAL A 21 -11.59 -10.78 -9.78
C VAL A 21 -11.44 -12.14 -9.07
N ILE A 22 -12.32 -13.11 -9.36
CA ILE A 22 -12.23 -14.48 -8.78
C ILE A 22 -11.68 -15.52 -9.76
N ASP A 23 -11.55 -15.20 -11.05
CA ASP A 23 -11.13 -16.18 -12.06
C ASP A 23 -9.81 -15.83 -12.78
N LYS A 24 -8.98 -14.97 -12.19
CA LYS A 24 -7.55 -14.99 -12.58
C LYS A 24 -6.93 -16.20 -11.90
N PRO A 25 -6.30 -17.14 -12.64
CA PRO A 25 -5.51 -18.18 -11.98
C PRO A 25 -4.53 -17.46 -11.07
N VAL A 26 -4.62 -17.76 -9.76
CA VAL A 26 -3.63 -17.32 -8.78
C VAL A 26 -2.29 -17.79 -9.34
N GLN A 27 -1.54 -16.85 -9.91
CA GLN A 27 -0.18 -17.10 -10.35
C GLN A 27 0.51 -17.79 -9.18
N PRO A 28 1.15 -18.96 -9.37
CA PRO A 28 1.79 -19.66 -8.28
C PRO A 28 2.65 -18.64 -7.55
N GLU A 29 2.39 -18.47 -6.26
CA GLU A 29 3.05 -17.48 -5.43
C GLU A 29 4.55 -17.57 -5.74
N LYS A 30 5.12 -16.54 -6.37
CA LYS A 30 6.57 -16.51 -6.57
C LYS A 30 7.15 -16.72 -5.19
N LYS A 31 7.87 -17.83 -4.96
CA LYS A 31 8.61 -18.05 -3.72
C LYS A 31 9.53 -16.84 -3.56
N THR A 32 9.09 -15.89 -2.75
CA THR A 32 9.87 -14.70 -2.46
C THR A 32 11.09 -15.21 -1.72
N THR A 33 12.25 -15.15 -2.38
CA THR A 33 13.52 -15.43 -1.71
C THR A 33 13.62 -14.47 -0.54
N TYR A 34 13.59 -15.02 0.66
CA TYR A 34 13.70 -14.24 1.89
C TYR A 34 15.04 -13.51 1.89
N ASP A 35 15.00 -12.18 1.97
CA ASP A 35 16.19 -11.35 2.15
C ASP A 35 16.30 -10.97 3.64
N PRO A 36 17.22 -11.58 4.41
CA PRO A 36 17.42 -11.24 5.82
C PRO A 36 17.90 -9.79 6.05
N ASN A 37 18.40 -9.13 5.01
CA ASN A 37 18.87 -7.74 5.05
C ASN A 37 17.89 -6.78 4.35
N GLY A 38 16.69 -7.25 4.05
CA GLY A 38 15.66 -6.47 3.41
C GLY A 38 15.26 -5.22 4.23
N PRO A 39 14.67 -4.21 3.59
CA PRO A 39 14.19 -3.02 4.27
C PRO A 39 13.22 -3.37 5.41
N GLY A 40 13.54 -2.88 6.61
CA GLY A 40 12.69 -3.05 7.79
C GLY A 40 12.85 -4.38 8.54
N GLU A 41 13.61 -5.35 8.01
CA GLU A 41 13.66 -6.70 8.59
C GLU A 41 14.04 -6.69 10.08
N LEU A 42 13.41 -7.59 10.83
CA LEU A 42 13.54 -7.69 12.30
C LEU A 42 13.14 -6.41 13.06
N GLY A 43 12.38 -5.51 12.44
CA GLY A 43 11.88 -4.29 13.07
C GLY A 43 12.85 -3.12 12.98
N LYS A 44 13.94 -3.28 12.23
CA LYS A 44 14.92 -2.21 12.03
C LYS A 44 14.28 -1.02 11.31
N PRO A 45 14.63 0.23 11.64
CA PRO A 45 14.07 1.39 10.96
C PRO A 45 14.54 1.45 9.51
N PHE A 46 13.62 1.68 8.57
CA PHE A 46 13.96 2.05 7.20
C PHE A 46 14.31 3.53 7.14
N LYS A 47 15.58 3.84 6.81
CA LYS A 47 16.05 5.21 6.60
C LYS A 47 16.10 5.50 5.11
N ALA A 48 15.26 6.42 4.65
CA ALA A 48 15.31 6.88 3.27
C ALA A 48 16.70 7.53 2.98
N PRO A 49 17.27 7.31 1.79
CA PRO A 49 18.53 7.95 1.42
C PRO A 49 18.39 9.48 1.43
N LYS A 50 19.45 10.20 1.81
CA LYS A 50 19.42 11.68 1.89
C LYS A 50 19.16 12.34 0.52
N ASN A 51 19.56 11.68 -0.56
CA ASN A 51 19.47 12.19 -1.92
C ASN A 51 18.27 11.57 -2.65
N LEU A 52 17.05 11.91 -2.21
CA LEU A 52 15.83 11.53 -2.94
C LEU A 52 15.67 12.39 -4.21
N THR A 53 15.25 11.75 -5.29
CA THR A 53 14.85 12.47 -6.51
C THR A 53 13.59 13.30 -6.24
N ALA A 54 13.32 14.30 -7.09
CA ALA A 54 12.12 15.13 -6.96
C ALA A 54 10.82 14.28 -6.98
N ALA A 55 10.78 13.25 -7.84
CA ALA A 55 9.66 12.31 -7.91
C ALA A 55 9.48 11.51 -6.60
N GLN A 56 10.57 11.03 -6.01
CA GLN A 56 10.50 10.31 -4.72
C GLN A 56 10.06 11.22 -3.58
N LYS A 57 10.52 12.48 -3.54
CA LYS A 57 10.07 13.45 -2.54
C LYS A 57 8.57 13.71 -2.64
N LYS A 58 8.04 13.78 -3.86
CA LYS A 58 6.59 13.90 -4.08
C LYS A 58 5.84 12.70 -3.51
N LEU A 59 6.30 11.47 -3.77
CA LEU A 59 5.68 10.26 -3.21
C LEU A 59 5.68 10.24 -1.67
N VAL A 60 6.78 10.70 -1.05
CA VAL A 60 6.83 10.85 0.41
C VAL A 60 5.79 11.86 0.88
N SER A 61 5.72 13.04 0.25
CA SER A 61 4.75 14.09 0.61
C SER A 61 3.30 13.62 0.45
N ASP A 62 2.97 13.02 -0.69
CA ASP A 62 1.63 12.52 -0.99
C ASP A 62 1.23 11.41 0.00
N GLY A 63 2.17 10.51 0.34
CA GLY A 63 1.94 9.45 1.31
C GLY A 63 1.59 9.97 2.70
N TRP A 64 2.30 11.03 3.15
CA TRP A 64 1.99 11.71 4.41
C TRP A 64 0.64 12.41 4.38
N GLN A 65 0.32 13.11 3.30
CA GLN A 65 -0.95 13.84 3.17
C GLN A 65 -2.16 12.90 3.15
N ASN A 66 -2.03 11.74 2.50
CA ASN A 66 -3.15 10.82 2.31
C ASN A 66 -3.35 9.85 3.48
N ASN A 67 -2.28 9.48 4.20
CA ASN A 67 -2.36 8.41 5.20
C ASN A 67 -1.88 8.82 6.60
N ALA A 68 -1.35 10.04 6.77
CA ALA A 68 -0.71 10.50 8.01
C ALA A 68 0.47 9.64 8.50
N PHE A 69 1.06 8.84 7.60
CA PHE A 69 2.30 8.10 7.82
C PHE A 69 3.13 8.03 6.54
N ASN A 70 4.39 7.58 6.66
CA ASN A 70 5.30 7.46 5.52
C ASN A 70 4.98 6.22 4.66
N GLN A 71 4.01 6.35 3.75
CA GLN A 71 3.66 5.30 2.81
C GLN A 71 4.85 4.86 1.95
N TYR A 72 5.67 5.80 1.49
CA TYR A 72 6.87 5.50 0.71
C TYR A 72 7.82 4.52 1.44
N ALA A 73 7.97 4.65 2.76
CA ALA A 73 8.74 3.68 3.55
C ALA A 73 8.03 2.32 3.62
N SER A 74 6.72 2.30 3.83
CA SER A 74 5.91 1.08 3.87
C SER A 74 6.02 0.28 2.56
N ASP A 75 5.96 0.96 1.42
CA ASP A 75 6.03 0.33 0.09
C ASP A 75 7.41 -0.29 -0.22
N LYS A 76 8.47 0.13 0.50
CA LYS A 76 9.80 -0.48 0.40
C LYS A 76 9.98 -1.67 1.33
N ILE A 77 9.15 -1.78 2.35
CA ILE A 77 9.22 -2.85 3.34
C ILE A 77 8.38 -4.03 2.85
N SER A 78 8.93 -5.25 2.98
CA SER A 78 8.20 -6.47 2.60
C SER A 78 6.92 -6.64 3.44
N VAL A 79 5.82 -7.03 2.79
CA VAL A 79 4.57 -7.41 3.49
C VAL A 79 4.76 -8.68 4.34
N ARG A 80 5.73 -9.54 4.00
CA ARG A 80 6.04 -10.80 4.73
C ARG A 80 7.28 -10.68 5.63
N ARG A 81 7.57 -9.47 6.09
CA ARG A 81 8.73 -9.18 6.94
C ARG A 81 8.67 -9.89 8.28
N ARG A 82 9.83 -10.32 8.79
CA ARG A 82 9.91 -10.96 10.11
C ARG A 82 10.13 -9.94 11.22
N LEU A 83 9.62 -10.28 12.40
CA LEU A 83 9.82 -9.56 13.65
C LEU A 83 10.42 -10.51 14.70
N PRO A 84 11.32 -10.01 15.58
CA PRO A 84 11.69 -10.74 16.78
C PRO A 84 10.46 -10.88 17.67
N ASP A 85 10.41 -11.95 18.46
CA ASP A 85 9.36 -12.14 19.46
C ASP A 85 9.54 -11.11 20.58
N PRO A 86 8.60 -10.18 20.79
CA PRO A 86 8.72 -9.16 21.84
C PRO A 86 8.11 -9.60 23.17
N ARG A 87 7.54 -10.82 23.25
CA ARG A 87 6.83 -11.28 24.44
C ARG A 87 7.83 -11.54 25.56
N ASP A 88 7.46 -11.09 26.76
CA ASP A 88 8.18 -11.49 27.97
C ASP A 88 8.10 -13.01 28.14
N ASP A 89 9.13 -13.60 28.74
CA ASP A 89 9.17 -15.02 29.07
C ASP A 89 8.08 -15.35 30.10
N CYS A 90 6.89 -15.70 29.63
CA CYS A 90 5.77 -16.11 30.49
C CYS A 90 5.87 -17.60 30.87
N PHE A 91 7.04 -18.04 31.33
CA PHE A 91 7.15 -19.36 31.97
C PHE A 91 6.64 -19.25 33.41
N ILE A 92 5.46 -19.83 33.65
CA ILE A 92 5.06 -20.24 35.00
C ILE A 92 6.07 -21.31 35.44
N LYS A 93 6.79 -21.03 36.53
CA LYS A 93 7.70 -21.97 37.20
C LYS A 93 6.93 -23.07 37.92
#